data_AF-A0A661V4F9-F1
#
_entry.id   AF-A0A661V4F9-F1
#
_cell.length_a   1.000
_cell.length_b   1.000
_cell.length_c   1.000
_cell.angle_alpha   90.00
_cell.angle_beta   90.00
_cell.angle_gamma   90.00
#
_symmetry.space_group_name_H-M   'P 1'
#
loop_
_entity.id
_entity.type
_entity.pdbx_description
1 polymer ?
#
loop_
_entity_poly.entity_id
_entity_poly.type
_entity_poly.pdbx_seq_one_letter_code
_entity_poly.pdbx_strand_id
1 'polypeptide(L)'
;DLIVTTGGTGPAPRDVTPEATWAVIEREMPGLAEVLRFEGYRKTPMAVISRGVAGIRGRTLIVNLPGSPKAVREGMETLAPILPHAIKMLRGVDTEHKPEVSRV
;
A
#
# COMPACT_ATOMS: atom_id res chain seq x y z
N ASP A 1 4.94 10.81 -7.02
CA ASP A 1 5.53 10.08 -5.86
C ASP A 1 4.58 9.09 -5.19
N LEU A 2 3.28 9.35 -5.15
CA LEU A 2 2.28 8.37 -4.72
C LEU A 2 1.12 8.31 -5.71
N ILE A 3 0.73 7.10 -6.08
CA ILE A 3 -0.51 6.78 -6.78
C ILE A 3 -1.30 5.84 -5.87
N VAL A 4 -2.56 6.19 -5.64
CA VAL A 4 -3.52 5.33 -4.96
C VAL A 4 -4.62 4.98 -5.95
N THR A 5 -4.88 3.70 -6.12
CA THR A 5 -6.04 3.22 -6.88
C THR A 5 -7.13 2.74 -5.92
N THR A 6 -8.38 2.76 -6.35
CA THR A 6 -9.51 2.26 -5.57
C THR A 6 -10.40 1.38 -6.43
N GLY A 7 -10.76 0.21 -5.89
CA GLY A 7 -11.65 -0.75 -6.55
C GLY A 7 -10.92 -1.71 -7.51
N GLY A 8 -11.67 -2.70 -7.99
CA GLY A 8 -11.15 -3.73 -8.89
C GLY A 8 -10.12 -4.67 -8.27
N THR A 9 -10.11 -4.82 -6.95
CA THR A 9 -9.16 -5.69 -6.20
C THR A 9 -9.79 -6.97 -5.66
N GLY A 10 -11.08 -7.22 -5.91
CA GLY A 10 -11.74 -8.42 -5.42
C GLY A 10 -11.42 -9.68 -6.23
N PRO A 11 -12.14 -10.78 -5.96
CA PRO A 11 -11.96 -12.06 -6.66
C PRO A 11 -12.79 -12.17 -7.95
N ALA A 12 -13.59 -11.16 -8.30
CA ALA A 12 -14.45 -11.24 -9.49
C ALA A 12 -13.60 -11.22 -10.77
N PRO A 13 -14.01 -11.90 -11.88
CA PRO A 13 -13.22 -11.93 -13.11
C PRO A 13 -12.90 -10.55 -13.73
N ARG A 14 -13.71 -9.53 -13.43
CA ARG A 14 -13.50 -8.15 -13.89
C ARG A 14 -12.53 -7.35 -13.04
N ASP A 15 -12.17 -7.85 -11.86
CA ASP A 15 -11.35 -7.14 -10.88
C ASP A 15 -9.87 -7.34 -11.23
N VAL A 16 -9.34 -6.48 -12.11
CA VAL A 16 -8.00 -6.60 -12.72
C VAL A 16 -7.00 -5.53 -12.28
N THR A 17 -7.34 -4.72 -11.27
CA THR A 17 -6.45 -3.66 -10.76
C THR A 17 -5.10 -4.22 -10.26
N PRO A 18 -5.05 -5.35 -9.53
CA PRO A 18 -3.79 -5.95 -9.11
C PRO A 18 -2.89 -6.36 -10.27
N GLU A 19 -3.44 -7.02 -11.29
CA GLU A 19 -2.71 -7.43 -12.50
C GLU A 19 -2.17 -6.23 -13.25
N ALA A 20 -3.00 -5.20 -13.43
CA ALA A 20 -2.58 -3.96 -14.07
C ALA A 20 -1.46 -3.26 -13.29
N THR A 21 -1.49 -3.36 -11.96
CA THR A 21 -0.42 -2.82 -11.09
C THR A 21 0.86 -3.63 -11.22
N TRP A 22 0.78 -4.96 -11.16
CA TRP A 22 1.91 -5.87 -11.38
C TRP A 22 2.58 -5.67 -12.74
N ALA A 23 1.78 -5.43 -13.79
CA ALA A 23 2.31 -5.19 -15.13
C ALA A 23 3.16 -3.91 -15.25
N VAL A 24 3.09 -2.98 -14.29
CA VAL A 24 3.75 -1.67 -14.38
C VAL A 24 4.76 -1.37 -13.27
N ILE A 25 4.73 -2.09 -12.16
CA ILE A 25 5.72 -1.92 -11.09
C ILE A 25 7.05 -2.59 -11.47
N GLU A 26 8.14 -1.98 -11.05
CA GLU A 26 9.51 -2.49 -11.21
C GLU A 26 9.96 -3.30 -9.99
N ARG A 27 9.39 -3.00 -8.82
CA ARG A 27 9.70 -3.68 -7.55
C ARG A 27 8.47 -3.73 -6.65
N GLU A 28 8.21 -4.88 -6.05
CA GLU A 28 7.10 -5.07 -5.13
C GLU A 28 7.37 -4.46 -3.74
N MET A 29 6.28 -4.09 -3.05
CA MET A 29 6.27 -3.72 -1.63
C MET A 29 5.19 -4.53 -0.90
N PRO A 30 5.39 -5.86 -0.75
CA PRO A 30 4.34 -6.77 -0.28
C PRO A 30 3.85 -6.43 1.14
N GLY A 31 4.73 -5.94 2.02
CA GLY A 31 4.37 -5.55 3.38
C GLY A 31 3.26 -4.50 3.49
N LEU A 32 3.11 -3.61 2.50
CA LEU A 32 1.99 -2.65 2.47
C LEU A 32 0.65 -3.35 2.18
N ALA A 33 0.64 -4.31 1.26
CA ALA A 33 -0.56 -5.08 0.95
C ALA A 33 -0.93 -6.03 2.10
N GLU A 34 0.07 -6.60 2.78
CA GLU A 34 -0.09 -7.44 3.97
C GLU A 34 -0.72 -6.66 5.12
N VAL A 35 -0.16 -5.49 5.49
CA VAL A 35 -0.70 -4.69 6.61
C VAL A 35 -2.11 -4.18 6.32
N LEU A 36 -2.40 -3.79 5.06
CA LEU A 36 -3.74 -3.38 4.64
C LEU A 36 -4.76 -4.51 4.79
N ARG A 37 -4.40 -5.73 4.39
CA ARG A 37 -5.27 -6.91 4.59
C ARG A 37 -5.42 -7.25 6.07
N PHE A 38 -4.34 -7.18 6.85
CA PHE A 38 -4.36 -7.47 8.28
C PHE A 38 -5.24 -6.47 9.06
N GLU A 39 -5.04 -5.18 8.86
CA GLU A 39 -5.85 -4.13 9.49
C GLU A 39 -7.30 -4.16 8.99
N GLY A 40 -7.50 -4.45 7.71
CA GLY A 40 -8.84 -4.70 7.16
C GLY A 40 -9.52 -5.90 7.82
N TYR A 41 -8.79 -7.00 8.05
CA TYR A 41 -9.33 -8.23 8.63
C TYR A 41 -9.84 -8.00 10.06
N ARG A 42 -9.12 -7.18 10.83
CA ARG A 42 -9.54 -6.74 12.17
C ARG A 42 -10.89 -6.00 12.16
N LYS A 43 -11.29 -5.42 11.03
CA LYS A 43 -12.56 -4.68 10.84
C LYS A 43 -13.63 -5.54 10.16
N THR A 44 -13.24 -6.42 9.25
CA THR A 44 -14.13 -7.37 8.57
C THR A 44 -13.37 -8.59 8.05
N PRO A 45 -13.87 -9.83 8.27
CA PRO A 45 -13.26 -11.03 7.70
C PRO A 45 -13.10 -10.98 6.18
N MET A 46 -13.95 -10.21 5.48
CA MET A 46 -13.92 -10.08 4.02
C MET A 46 -12.68 -9.36 3.49
N ALA A 47 -11.84 -8.74 4.33
CA ALA A 47 -10.63 -8.09 3.83
C ALA A 47 -9.65 -9.09 3.18
N VAL A 48 -9.67 -10.37 3.58
CA VAL A 48 -8.74 -11.39 3.08
C VAL A 48 -8.96 -11.75 1.60
N ILE A 49 -10.15 -11.50 1.04
CA ILE A 49 -10.42 -11.76 -0.39
C ILE A 49 -9.86 -10.65 -1.30
N SER A 50 -9.34 -9.55 -0.74
CA SER A 50 -8.69 -8.50 -1.51
C SER A 50 -7.35 -8.98 -2.07
N ARG A 51 -7.20 -8.89 -3.37
CA ARG A 51 -5.98 -9.18 -4.14
C ARG A 51 -5.13 -7.93 -4.36
N GLY A 52 -5.45 -6.80 -3.71
CA GLY A 52 -4.72 -5.55 -3.86
C GLY A 52 -3.22 -5.72 -3.57
N VAL A 53 -2.39 -5.05 -4.38
CA VAL A 53 -0.93 -5.09 -4.29
C VAL A 53 -0.37 -3.68 -4.11
N ALA A 54 0.92 -3.62 -3.79
CA ALA A 54 1.67 -2.38 -3.71
C ALA A 54 3.07 -2.57 -4.27
N GLY A 55 3.60 -1.54 -4.90
CA GLY A 55 4.94 -1.59 -5.51
C GLY A 55 5.40 -0.23 -6.01
N ILE A 56 6.57 -0.21 -6.61
CA ILE A 56 7.28 1.00 -7.03
C ILE A 56 7.43 0.98 -8.53
N ARG A 57 7.18 2.12 -9.18
CA ARG A 57 7.55 2.41 -10.57
C ARG A 57 8.40 3.67 -10.60
N GLY A 58 9.66 3.57 -10.99
CA GLY A 58 10.65 4.64 -10.85
C GLY A 58 10.75 5.13 -9.40
N ARG A 59 10.30 6.37 -9.15
CA ARG A 59 10.25 6.98 -7.81
C ARG A 59 8.83 7.12 -7.25
N THR A 60 7.86 6.45 -7.85
CA THR A 60 6.45 6.51 -7.45
C THR A 60 6.02 5.22 -6.78
N LEU A 61 5.50 5.35 -5.57
CA LEU A 61 4.78 4.29 -4.87
C LEU A 61 3.37 4.16 -5.45
N ILE A 62 2.95 2.93 -5.76
CA ILE A 62 1.59 2.59 -6.21
C ILE A 62 1.00 1.65 -5.16
N VAL A 63 -0.19 1.98 -4.64
CA VAL A 63 -0.91 1.15 -3.65
C VAL A 63 -2.35 0.98 -4.09
N ASN A 64 -2.85 -0.26 -4.12
CA ASN A 64 -4.26 -0.53 -4.38
C ASN A 64 -5.07 -0.54 -3.08
N LEU A 65 -6.13 0.26 -3.02
CA LEU A 65 -7.12 0.24 -1.95
C LEU A 65 -8.44 -0.40 -2.40
N PRO A 66 -9.28 -0.88 -1.46
CA PRO A 66 -10.59 -1.41 -1.79
C PRO A 66 -11.51 -0.34 -2.42
N GLY A 67 -12.67 -0.75 -2.94
CA GLY A 67 -13.59 0.14 -3.65
C GLY A 67 -14.56 0.93 -2.77
N SER A 68 -14.78 0.53 -1.52
CA SER A 68 -15.75 1.23 -0.65
C SER A 68 -15.11 2.47 0.00
N PRO A 69 -15.82 3.62 0.10
CA PRO A 69 -15.28 4.82 0.73
C PRO A 69 -14.82 4.59 2.18
N LYS A 70 -15.52 3.73 2.93
CA LYS A 70 -15.14 3.34 4.29
C LYS A 70 -13.78 2.63 4.29
N ALA A 71 -13.62 1.59 3.47
CA ALA A 71 -12.38 0.82 3.41
C ALA A 71 -11.20 1.64 2.87
N VAL A 72 -11.43 2.60 1.97
CA VAL A 72 -10.41 3.56 1.52
C VAL A 72 -9.93 4.41 2.69
N ARG A 73 -10.85 4.99 3.47
CA ARG A 73 -10.49 5.78 4.67
C ARG A 73 -9.66 4.97 5.64
N GLU A 74 -10.13 3.77 5.97
CA GLU A 74 -9.47 2.85 6.88
C GLU A 74 -8.08 2.42 6.38
N GLY A 75 -7.92 2.17 5.08
CA GLY A 75 -6.62 1.88 4.48
C GLY A 75 -5.68 3.08 4.49
N MET A 76 -6.20 4.28 4.24
CA MET A 76 -5.40 5.52 4.33
C MET A 76 -4.96 5.81 5.76
N GLU A 77 -5.77 5.50 6.77
CA GLU A 77 -5.37 5.58 8.19
C GLU A 77 -4.19 4.64 8.49
N THR A 78 -4.23 3.40 7.98
CA THR A 78 -3.11 2.43 8.09
C THR A 78 -1.85 2.93 7.39
N LEU A 79 -1.99 3.57 6.22
CA LEU A 79 -0.85 4.03 5.41
C LEU A 79 -0.27 5.36 5.88
N ALA A 80 -1.08 6.25 6.47
CA ALA A 80 -0.68 7.60 6.86
C ALA A 80 0.65 7.70 7.65
N PRO A 81 0.93 6.85 8.67
CA PRO A 81 2.21 6.91 9.38
C PRO A 81 3.41 6.41 8.54
N ILE A 82 3.18 5.65 7.47
CA ILE A 82 4.22 4.99 6.67
C ILE A 82 4.61 5.87 5.47
N LEU A 83 3.62 6.47 4.80
CA LEU A 83 3.78 7.16 3.52
C LEU A 83 4.83 8.28 3.53
N PRO A 84 4.91 9.18 4.53
CA PRO A 84 5.89 10.27 4.51
C PRO A 84 7.34 9.77 4.43
N HIS A 85 7.69 8.76 5.22
CA HIS A 85 9.05 8.20 5.22
C HIS A 85 9.33 7.44 3.91
N ALA A 86 8.40 6.58 3.47
CA ALA A 86 8.56 5.81 2.24
C ALA A 86 8.74 6.70 1.00
N ILE A 87 7.91 7.74 0.85
CA ILE A 87 8.01 8.70 -0.26
C ILE A 87 9.34 9.47 -0.22
N LYS A 88 9.81 9.84 0.96
CA LYS A 88 11.09 10.54 1.14
C LYS A 88 12.27 9.67 0.69
N MET A 89 12.28 8.40 1.08
CA MET A 89 13.29 7.42 0.63
C MET A 89 13.27 7.25 -0.90
N LEU A 90 12.08 7.16 -1.52
CA LEU A 90 11.94 7.02 -2.98
C LEU A 90 12.44 8.24 -3.74
N ARG A 91 12.32 9.44 -3.15
CA ARG A 91 12.87 10.68 -3.71
C ARG A 91 14.39 10.78 -3.57
N GLY A 92 15.01 9.93 -2.74
CA GLY A 92 16.45 9.97 -2.43
C GLY A 92 16.82 11.06 -1.42
N VAL A 93 15.87 11.48 -0.57
CA VAL A 93 16.10 12.49 0.47
C VAL A 93 16.23 11.76 1.83
N ASP A 94 17.24 12.10 2.63
CA ASP A 94 17.58 11.46 3.92
C ASP A 94 17.58 9.93 3.89
N THR A 95 18.48 9.35 3.08
CA THR A 95 18.75 7.90 3.09
C THR A 95 19.70 7.47 4.22
N GLU A 96 20.21 8.40 5.02
CA GLU A 96 21.07 8.09 6.17
C GLU A 96 20.24 7.60 7.35
N HIS A 97 20.58 6.39 7.83
CA HIS A 97 20.03 5.85 9.06
C HIS A 97 20.70 6.55 10.24
N LYS A 98 20.07 7.60 10.79
CA LYS A 98 20.53 8.18 12.06
C LYS A 98 20.14 7.18 13.16
N PRO A 99 21.12 6.61 13.89
CA PRO A 99 20.80 5.69 14.97
C PRO A 99 19.91 6.42 15.98
N GLU A 100 18.74 5.85 16.28
CA GLU A 100 17.94 6.33 17.39
C GLU A 100 18.76 6.13 18.68
N VAL A 101 19.07 7.24 19.34
CA VAL A 101 19.64 7.21 20.69
C VAL A 101 18.61 6.54 21.57
N SER A 102 18.88 5.28 21.94
CA SER A 102 18.15 4.52 22.92
C SER A 102 18.00 5.37 24.19
N ARG A 103 16.81 5.93 24.40
CA ARG A 103 16.44 6.52 25.68
C ARG A 103 16.15 5.34 26.61
N VAL A 104 17.17 5.01 27.40
CA VAL A 104 17.09 4.15 28.57
C VAL A 104 16.15 4.78 29.59
#